data_AF-A0A382YTT0-F1
#
_entry.id   AF-A0A382YTT0-F1
#
_cell.length_a   1.000
_cell.length_b   1.000
_cell.length_c   1.000
_cell.angle_alpha   90.00
_cell.angle_beta   90.00
_cell.angle_gamma   90.00
#
_symmetry.space_group_name_H-M   'P 1'
#
loop_
_entity.id
_entity.type
_entity.pdbx_description
1 polymer ?
#
loop_
_entity_poly.entity_id
_entity_poly.type
_entity_poly.pdbx_seq_one_letter_code
_entity_poly.pdbx_strand_id
1 'polypeptide(L)'
;RKQSSSLERDENINEKFKDIVKDYGTKARDVNKKYINSPISTDFACIYVPSESLYLELNTHVAENKELWIEEIHRKYKVTFMGPSTFSAYCSAILLGFNSIAVDEKAKSFLKHIDTFKRLIINHQDSIDKHYNKMEQSYRSAEEIQRTSEKIKTEMEKAEAALKDMEDKNDKN
;
A
#
# COMPACT_ATOMS: atom_id res chain seq x y z
N ARG A 1 -20.42 -6.67 -63.69
CA ARG A 1 -20.13 -7.68 -62.63
C ARG A 1 -21.47 -8.30 -62.23
N LYS A 2 -21.74 -9.57 -62.58
CA LYS A 2 -22.96 -10.25 -62.11
C LYS A 2 -22.89 -10.33 -60.58
N GLN A 3 -23.85 -9.70 -59.89
CA GLN A 3 -24.02 -9.92 -58.46
C GLN A 3 -24.46 -11.38 -58.28
N SER A 4 -23.66 -12.14 -57.55
CA SER A 4 -24.02 -13.49 -57.08
C SER A 4 -25.34 -13.42 -56.28
N SER A 5 -26.15 -14.49 -56.36
CA SER A 5 -27.44 -14.55 -55.66
C SER A 5 -27.22 -14.30 -54.15
N SER A 6 -28.22 -13.78 -53.44
CA SER A 6 -28.07 -13.52 -51.99
C SER A 6 -27.66 -14.78 -51.21
N LEU A 7 -28.19 -15.94 -51.61
CA LEU A 7 -27.92 -17.24 -51.00
C LEU A 7 -26.45 -17.68 -51.18
N GLU A 8 -25.91 -17.54 -52.39
CA GLU A 8 -24.51 -17.88 -52.67
C GLU A 8 -23.51 -16.98 -51.90
N ARG A 9 -23.90 -15.73 -51.63
CA ARG A 9 -23.09 -14.80 -50.82
C ARG A 9 -23.06 -15.22 -49.36
N ASP A 10 -24.21 -15.59 -48.80
CA ASP A 10 -24.33 -16.00 -47.40
C ASP A 10 -23.60 -17.34 -47.15
N GLU A 11 -23.65 -18.27 -48.10
CA GLU A 11 -22.89 -19.53 -48.04
C GLU A 11 -21.38 -19.29 -48.04
N ASN A 12 -20.88 -18.40 -48.90
CA ASN A 12 -19.45 -18.07 -48.98
C ASN A 12 -18.95 -17.35 -47.70
N ILE A 13 -19.78 -16.49 -47.10
CA ILE A 13 -19.46 -15.84 -45.82
C ILE A 13 -19.34 -16.89 -44.71
N ASN A 14 -20.28 -17.85 -44.64
CA ASN A 14 -20.25 -18.92 -43.66
C ASN A 14 -19.04 -19.86 -43.84
N GLU A 15 -18.65 -20.16 -45.07
CA GLU A 15 -17.45 -20.97 -45.36
C GLU A 15 -16.19 -20.28 -44.84
N LYS A 16 -16.00 -19.00 -45.16
CA LYS A 16 -14.86 -18.21 -44.68
C LYS A 16 -14.85 -18.06 -43.16
N PHE A 17 -16.02 -17.94 -42.54
CA PHE A 17 -16.11 -17.86 -41.09
C PHE A 17 -15.62 -19.16 -40.41
N LYS A 18 -15.95 -20.33 -40.97
CA LYS A 18 -15.44 -21.62 -40.47
C LYS A 18 -13.91 -21.69 -40.53
N ASP A 19 -13.31 -21.19 -41.61
CA ASP A 19 -11.86 -21.11 -41.74
C ASP A 19 -11.24 -20.20 -40.67
N ILE A 20 -11.88 -19.05 -40.39
CA ILE A 20 -11.45 -18.13 -39.33
C ILE A 20 -11.51 -18.80 -37.95
N VAL A 21 -12.62 -19.47 -37.62
CA VAL A 21 -12.77 -20.21 -36.35
C VAL A 21 -11.65 -21.25 -36.19
N LYS A 22 -11.35 -21.99 -37.26
CA LYS A 22 -10.26 -22.98 -37.26
C LYS A 22 -8.88 -22.34 -37.05
N ASP A 23 -8.61 -21.20 -37.67
CA ASP A 23 -7.36 -20.44 -37.48
C ASP A 23 -7.24 -19.95 -36.04
N TYR A 24 -8.27 -19.32 -35.47
CA TYR A 24 -8.25 -18.87 -34.08
C TYR A 24 -8.12 -20.03 -33.08
N GLY A 25 -8.72 -21.19 -33.36
CA GLY A 25 -8.52 -22.39 -32.55
C GLY A 25 -7.08 -22.90 -32.59
N THR A 26 -6.45 -22.86 -33.77
CA THR A 26 -5.03 -23.21 -33.93
C THR A 26 -4.13 -22.22 -33.18
N LYS A 27 -4.41 -20.92 -33.28
CA LYS A 27 -3.69 -19.88 -32.53
C LYS A 27 -3.83 -20.07 -31.02
N ALA A 28 -5.01 -20.41 -30.51
CA ALA A 28 -5.22 -20.66 -29.08
C ALA A 28 -4.33 -21.80 -28.57
N ARG A 29 -4.26 -22.91 -29.32
CA ARG A 29 -3.36 -24.03 -29.02
C ARG A 29 -1.89 -23.60 -29.01
N ASP A 30 -1.47 -22.84 -30.01
CA ASP A 30 -0.08 -22.38 -30.14
C ASP A 30 0.29 -21.39 -29.03
N VAL A 31 -0.63 -20.50 -28.65
CA VAL A 31 -0.45 -19.54 -27.56
C VAL A 31 -0.32 -20.27 -26.22
N ASN A 32 -1.19 -21.24 -25.95
CA ASN A 32 -1.08 -22.07 -24.75
C ASN A 32 0.30 -22.73 -24.66
N LYS A 33 0.73 -23.40 -25.74
CA LYS A 33 2.02 -24.11 -25.78
C LYS A 33 3.22 -23.18 -25.61
N LYS A 34 3.16 -21.96 -26.16
CA LYS A 34 4.29 -21.02 -26.17
C LYS A 34 4.37 -20.16 -24.91
N TYR A 35 3.24 -19.81 -24.30
CA TYR A 35 3.20 -18.72 -23.32
C TYR A 35 2.59 -19.10 -21.96
N ILE A 36 1.91 -20.24 -21.82
CA ILE A 36 1.31 -20.65 -20.54
C ILE A 36 2.22 -21.68 -19.85
N ASN A 37 2.92 -21.26 -18.80
CA ASN A 37 3.81 -22.10 -17.99
C ASN A 37 3.96 -21.55 -16.56
N SER A 38 3.12 -22.01 -15.63
CA SER A 38 3.25 -21.71 -14.20
C SER A 38 4.47 -22.47 -13.66
N PRO A 39 5.53 -21.84 -13.08
CA PRO A 39 5.62 -20.57 -12.32
C PRO A 39 6.32 -19.39 -13.03
N ILE A 40 6.66 -19.53 -14.32
CA ILE A 40 7.40 -18.50 -15.08
C ILE A 40 6.43 -17.47 -15.69
N SER A 41 5.25 -17.91 -16.11
CA SER A 41 4.19 -17.08 -16.67
C SER A 41 2.83 -17.39 -16.04
N THR A 42 1.82 -16.60 -16.40
CA THR A 42 0.43 -16.78 -15.94
C THR A 42 -0.16 -18.09 -16.46
N ASP A 43 -1.15 -18.60 -15.75
CA ASP A 43 -1.87 -19.82 -16.11
C ASP A 43 -2.98 -19.59 -17.16
N PHE A 44 -3.14 -18.36 -17.62
CA PHE A 44 -4.06 -17.96 -18.68
C PHE A 44 -3.37 -17.06 -19.70
N ALA A 45 -3.96 -16.97 -20.90
CA ALA A 45 -3.56 -16.02 -21.93
C ALA A 45 -4.79 -15.43 -22.63
N CYS A 46 -4.59 -14.31 -23.32
CA CYS A 46 -5.62 -13.73 -24.18
C CYS A 46 -5.15 -13.60 -25.63
N ILE A 47 -6.09 -13.70 -26.57
CA ILE A 47 -5.87 -13.42 -27.99
C ILE A 47 -6.73 -12.23 -28.38
N TYR A 48 -6.08 -11.22 -28.95
CA TYR A 48 -6.74 -10.03 -29.46
C TYR A 48 -7.43 -10.33 -30.80
N VAL A 49 -8.69 -9.94 -30.90
CA VAL A 49 -9.49 -9.97 -32.13
C VAL A 49 -9.65 -8.52 -32.60
N PRO A 50 -9.12 -8.15 -33.78
CA PRO A 50 -9.01 -6.75 -34.19
C PRO A 50 -10.34 -6.08 -34.60
N SER A 51 -11.43 -6.84 -34.70
CA SER A 51 -12.76 -6.34 -35.03
C SER A 51 -13.77 -6.77 -33.97
N GLU A 52 -14.55 -5.81 -33.46
CA GLU A 52 -15.60 -6.08 -32.47
C GLU A 52 -16.70 -6.98 -33.06
N SER A 53 -17.08 -6.77 -34.33
CA SER A 53 -18.06 -7.60 -35.01
C SER A 53 -17.59 -9.05 -35.12
N LEU A 54 -16.33 -9.27 -35.47
CA LEU A 54 -15.75 -10.62 -35.54
C LEU A 54 -15.67 -11.27 -34.15
N TYR A 55 -15.28 -10.50 -33.13
CA TYR A 55 -15.28 -10.97 -31.75
C TYR A 55 -16.67 -11.43 -31.31
N LEU A 56 -17.73 -10.67 -31.64
CA LEU A 56 -19.10 -11.03 -31.32
C LEU A 56 -19.55 -12.31 -32.06
N GLU A 57 -19.20 -12.45 -33.33
CA GLU A 57 -19.49 -13.67 -34.10
C GLU A 57 -18.77 -14.89 -33.50
N LEU A 58 -17.50 -14.75 -33.10
CA LEU A 58 -16.77 -15.82 -32.41
C LEU A 58 -17.39 -16.15 -31.05
N ASN A 59 -17.79 -15.15 -30.28
CA ASN A 59 -18.36 -15.30 -28.94
C ASN A 59 -19.77 -15.94 -28.97
N THR A 60 -20.51 -15.77 -30.07
CA THR A 60 -21.84 -16.37 -30.27
C THR A 60 -21.80 -17.68 -31.05
N HIS A 61 -20.63 -18.08 -31.58
CA HIS A 61 -20.49 -19.32 -32.33
C HIS A 61 -20.67 -20.55 -31.42
N VAL A 62 -21.61 -21.40 -31.82
CA VAL A 62 -21.89 -22.69 -31.17
C VAL A 62 -21.16 -23.79 -31.93
N ALA A 63 -20.34 -24.55 -31.22
CA ALA A 63 -19.62 -25.69 -31.78
C ALA A 63 -20.56 -26.89 -32.01
N GLU A 64 -20.07 -27.92 -32.72
CA GLU A 64 -20.87 -29.10 -33.10
C GLU A 64 -21.43 -29.87 -31.89
N ASN A 65 -20.77 -29.77 -30.73
CA ASN A 65 -21.18 -30.33 -29.45
C ASN A 65 -22.32 -29.55 -28.76
N LYS A 66 -22.88 -28.51 -29.41
CA LYS A 66 -23.89 -27.59 -28.85
C LYS A 66 -23.40 -26.72 -27.69
N GLU A 67 -22.10 -26.64 -27.44
CA GLU A 67 -21.50 -25.70 -26.48
C GLU A 67 -20.98 -24.45 -27.21
N LEU A 68 -20.78 -23.35 -26.46
CA LEU A 68 -20.11 -22.17 -27.00
C LEU A 68 -18.66 -22.54 -27.34
N TRP A 69 -18.27 -22.27 -28.58
CA TRP A 69 -16.94 -22.63 -29.07
C TRP A 69 -15.82 -21.99 -28.23
N ILE A 70 -16.03 -20.73 -27.81
CA ILE A 70 -15.09 -20.02 -26.95
C ILE A 70 -14.91 -20.67 -25.57
N GLU A 71 -15.95 -21.28 -25.03
CA GLU A 71 -15.89 -21.96 -23.73
C GLU A 71 -15.07 -23.26 -23.85
N GLU A 72 -15.28 -24.00 -24.93
CA GLU A 72 -14.49 -25.18 -25.25
C GLU A 72 -12.99 -24.83 -25.38
N ILE A 73 -12.67 -23.74 -26.09
CA ILE A 73 -11.29 -23.25 -26.23
C ILE A 73 -10.71 -22.82 -24.89
N HIS A 74 -11.47 -22.09 -24.08
CA HIS A 74 -11.03 -21.65 -22.76
C HIS A 74 -10.72 -22.85 -21.86
N ARG A 75 -11.59 -23.86 -21.84
CA ARG A 75 -11.41 -25.08 -21.05
C ARG A 75 -10.20 -25.91 -21.51
N LYS A 76 -9.97 -26.02 -22.82
CA LYS A 76 -8.87 -26.81 -23.39
C LYS A 76 -7.51 -26.13 -23.28
N TYR A 77 -7.45 -24.83 -23.53
CA TYR A 77 -6.19 -24.11 -23.72
C TYR A 77 -5.94 -22.99 -22.70
N LYS A 78 -6.90 -22.69 -21.81
CA LYS A 78 -6.85 -21.55 -20.88
C LYS A 78 -6.60 -20.21 -21.60
N VAL A 79 -7.11 -20.11 -22.83
CA VAL A 79 -7.00 -18.92 -23.68
C VAL A 79 -8.38 -18.29 -23.82
N THR A 80 -8.44 -16.97 -23.67
CA THR A 80 -9.67 -16.17 -23.85
C THR A 80 -9.51 -15.21 -25.02
N PHE A 81 -10.55 -14.98 -25.81
CA PHE A 81 -10.54 -13.99 -26.89
C PHE A 81 -11.03 -12.63 -26.37
N MET A 82 -10.46 -11.54 -26.88
CA MET A 82 -10.85 -10.18 -26.50
C MET A 82 -10.97 -9.30 -27.74
N GLY A 83 -12.12 -8.64 -27.90
CA GLY A 83 -12.28 -7.55 -28.86
C GLY A 83 -11.58 -6.26 -28.41
N PRO A 84 -11.54 -5.22 -29.26
CA PRO A 84 -10.91 -3.94 -28.95
C PRO A 84 -11.44 -3.29 -27.67
N SER A 85 -12.76 -3.29 -27.48
CA SER A 85 -13.40 -2.66 -26.33
C SER A 85 -13.09 -3.42 -25.04
N THR A 86 -13.23 -4.74 -25.07
CA THR A 86 -12.93 -5.62 -23.94
C THR A 86 -11.45 -5.56 -23.55
N PHE A 87 -10.55 -5.55 -24.53
CA PHE A 87 -9.11 -5.47 -24.28
C PHE A 87 -8.73 -4.14 -23.62
N SER A 88 -9.30 -3.01 -24.07
CA SER A 88 -9.08 -1.70 -23.45
C SER A 88 -9.57 -1.66 -21.99
N ALA A 89 -10.76 -2.21 -21.72
CA ALA A 89 -11.30 -2.30 -20.37
C ALA A 89 -10.40 -3.20 -19.48
N TYR A 90 -9.90 -4.31 -20.04
CA TYR A 90 -9.00 -5.22 -19.35
C TYR A 90 -7.67 -4.56 -18.95
N CYS A 91 -7.02 -3.84 -19.87
CA CYS A 91 -5.82 -3.06 -19.57
C CYS A 91 -6.08 -1.99 -18.50
N SER A 92 -7.24 -1.32 -18.56
CA SER A 92 -7.62 -0.32 -17.57
C SER A 92 -7.82 -0.92 -16.18
N ALA A 93 -8.42 -2.12 -16.11
CA ALA A 93 -8.58 -2.86 -14.86
C ALA A 93 -7.23 -3.30 -14.28
N ILE A 94 -6.30 -3.77 -15.11
CA ILE A 94 -4.93 -4.10 -14.67
C ILE A 94 -4.21 -2.86 -14.12
N LEU A 95 -4.28 -1.73 -14.84
CA LEU A 95 -3.67 -0.48 -14.39
C LEU A 95 -4.24 -0.02 -13.04
N LEU A 96 -5.56 -0.12 -12.86
CA LEU A 96 -6.21 0.14 -11.58
C LEU A 96 -5.71 -0.81 -10.49
N GLY A 97 -5.56 -2.10 -10.80
CA GLY A 97 -5.00 -3.10 -9.89
C GLY A 97 -3.59 -2.72 -9.41
N PHE A 98 -2.71 -2.31 -10.32
CA PHE A 98 -1.35 -1.86 -9.98
C PHE A 98 -1.34 -0.57 -9.15
N ASN A 99 -2.18 0.40 -9.49
CA ASN A 99 -2.32 1.62 -8.71
C ASN A 99 -2.83 1.34 -7.29
N SER A 100 -3.78 0.41 -7.14
CA SER A 100 -4.29 -0.02 -5.84
C SER A 100 -3.20 -0.66 -4.98
N ILE A 101 -2.39 -1.56 -5.56
CA ILE A 101 -1.24 -2.19 -4.87
C ILE A 101 -0.24 -1.12 -4.39
N ALA A 102 0.11 -0.16 -5.25
CA ALA A 102 1.04 0.91 -4.89
C ALA A 102 0.50 1.82 -3.76
N VAL A 103 -0.80 2.11 -3.76
CA VAL A 103 -1.45 2.87 -2.70
C VAL A 103 -1.46 2.08 -1.39
N ASP A 104 -1.74 0.78 -1.42
CA ASP A 104 -1.76 -0.10 -0.25
C ASP A 104 -0.37 -0.18 0.43
N GLU A 105 0.71 -0.30 -0.36
CA GLU A 105 2.08 -0.27 0.17
C GLU A 105 2.39 1.05 0.87
N LYS A 106 1.97 2.18 0.28
CA LYS A 106 2.16 3.50 0.87
C LYS A 106 1.36 3.67 2.17
N ALA A 107 0.12 3.16 2.22
CA ALA A 107 -0.70 3.18 3.41
C ALA A 107 -0.09 2.33 4.56
N LYS A 108 0.44 1.15 4.25
CA LYS A 108 1.19 0.31 5.21
C LYS A 108 2.41 1.03 5.77
N SER A 109 3.17 1.73 4.92
CA SER A 109 4.30 2.55 5.37
C SER A 109 3.86 3.70 6.29
N PHE A 110 2.75 4.37 5.96
CA PHE A 110 2.19 5.42 6.82
C PHE A 110 1.80 4.90 8.21
N LEU A 111 1.15 3.73 8.30
CA LEU A 111 0.82 3.10 9.57
C LEU A 111 2.07 2.82 10.43
N LYS A 112 3.15 2.34 9.80
CA LYS A 112 4.45 2.14 10.49
C LYS A 112 5.02 3.44 11.05
N HIS A 113 4.84 4.57 10.36
CA HIS A 113 5.24 5.87 10.88
C HIS A 113 4.41 6.29 12.09
N ILE A 114 3.10 6.04 12.09
CA ILE A 114 2.23 6.31 13.24
C ILE A 114 2.66 5.50 14.46
N ASP A 115 3.00 4.21 14.31
CA ASP A 115 3.48 3.40 15.44
C ASP A 115 4.82 3.90 15.99
N THR A 116 5.70 4.38 15.10
CA THR A 116 6.96 5.01 15.51
C THR A 116 6.70 6.32 16.27
N PHE A 117 5.76 7.13 15.79
CA PHE A 117 5.37 8.37 16.43
C PHE A 117 4.74 8.13 17.83
N LYS A 118 3.89 7.11 17.98
CA LYS A 118 3.35 6.70 19.29
C LYS A 118 4.46 6.36 20.29
N ARG A 119 5.48 5.60 19.88
CA ARG A 119 6.63 5.28 20.74
C ARG A 119 7.42 6.53 21.15
N LEU A 120 7.60 7.48 20.23
CA LEU A 120 8.25 8.75 20.53
C LEU A 120 7.49 9.54 21.61
N ILE A 121 6.16 9.59 21.53
CA ILE A 121 5.33 10.25 22.55
C ILE A 121 5.48 9.57 23.91
N ILE A 122 5.43 8.23 23.96
CA ILE A 122 5.60 7.49 25.23
C ILE A 122 6.96 7.76 25.86
N ASN A 123 8.03 7.70 25.07
CA ASN A 123 9.38 7.99 25.56
C ASN A 123 9.54 9.45 26.00
N HIS A 124 8.87 10.38 25.32
CA HIS A 124 8.87 11.78 25.68
C HIS A 124 8.13 12.01 26.99
N GLN A 125 6.99 11.35 27.20
CA GLN A 125 6.24 11.40 28.46
C GLN A 125 7.09 10.89 29.63
N ASP A 126 7.78 9.75 29.47
CA ASP A 126 8.70 9.22 30.50
C ASP A 126 9.86 10.19 30.79
N SER A 127 10.35 10.90 29.76
CA SER A 127 11.37 11.93 29.94
C SER A 127 10.85 13.16 30.70
N ILE A 128 9.60 13.55 30.45
CA ILE A 128 8.91 14.62 31.19
C ILE A 128 8.75 14.22 32.66
N ASP A 129 8.28 13.01 32.93
CA ASP A 129 8.07 12.53 34.31
C ASP A 129 9.40 12.49 35.09
N LYS A 130 10.47 12.01 34.45
CA LYS A 130 11.84 12.07 35.02
C LYS A 130 12.29 13.50 35.30
N HIS A 131 12.01 14.43 34.38
CA HIS A 131 12.35 15.84 34.57
C HIS A 131 11.58 16.46 35.74
N TYR A 132 10.27 16.19 35.86
CA TYR A 132 9.45 16.62 36.99
C TYR A 132 10.00 16.14 38.33
N ASN A 133 10.30 14.84 38.44
CA ASN A 133 10.88 14.26 39.66
C ASN A 133 12.21 14.94 40.04
N LYS A 134 13.06 15.22 39.06
CA LYS A 134 14.34 15.89 39.30
C LYS A 134 14.18 17.35 39.69
N MET A 135 13.16 18.02 39.15
CA MET A 135 12.81 19.38 39.53
C MET A 135 12.27 19.46 40.96
N GLU A 136 11.44 18.49 41.37
CA GLU A 136 10.95 18.39 42.76
C GLU A 136 12.11 18.18 43.75
N GLN A 137 13.05 17.30 43.43
CA GLN A 137 14.26 17.10 44.25
C GLN A 137 15.10 18.38 44.34
N SER A 138 15.27 19.09 43.23
CA SER A 138 16.01 20.36 43.21
C SER A 138 15.32 21.43 44.05
N TYR A 139 13.99 21.49 44.02
CA TYR A 139 13.20 22.40 44.85
C TYR A 139 13.39 22.11 46.34
N ARG A 140 13.29 20.82 46.75
CA ARG A 140 13.54 20.42 48.15
C ARG A 140 14.96 20.78 48.60
N SER A 141 15.95 20.56 47.74
CA SER A 141 17.34 20.94 48.02
C SER A 141 17.50 22.46 48.20
N ALA A 142 16.79 23.26 47.39
CA ALA A 142 16.79 24.72 47.55
C ALA A 142 16.17 25.17 48.88
N GLU A 143 15.08 24.53 49.33
CA GLU A 143 14.50 24.80 50.67
C GLU A 143 15.49 24.48 51.81
N GLU A 144 16.24 23.39 51.72
CA GLU A 144 17.25 23.04 52.72
C GLU A 144 18.40 24.06 52.77
N ILE A 145 18.86 24.53 51.60
CA ILE A 145 19.86 25.59 51.49
C ILE A 145 19.35 26.89 52.11
N GLN A 146 18.08 27.24 51.86
CA GLN A 146 17.45 28.43 52.44
C GLN A 146 17.41 28.35 53.97
N ARG A 147 16.92 27.24 54.54
CA ARG A 147 16.89 27.03 56.00
C ARG A 147 18.29 27.07 56.61
N THR A 148 19.29 26.54 55.93
CA THR A 148 20.68 26.58 56.38
C THR A 148 21.23 28.01 56.36
N SER A 149 20.93 28.77 55.31
CA SER A 149 21.31 30.18 55.20
C SER A 149 20.70 31.02 56.33
N GLU A 150 19.43 30.77 56.69
CA GLU A 150 18.77 31.42 57.83
C GLU A 150 19.48 31.09 59.15
N LYS A 151 19.82 29.82 59.40
CA LYS A 151 20.58 29.42 60.60
C LYS A 151 21.97 30.08 60.64
N ILE A 152 22.70 30.08 59.53
CA ILE A 152 24.00 30.73 59.42
C ILE A 152 23.87 32.21 59.78
N LYS A 153 22.87 32.90 59.22
CA LYS A 153 22.60 34.31 59.53
C LYS A 153 22.38 34.53 61.03
N THR A 154 21.53 33.72 61.67
CA THR A 154 21.26 33.83 63.11
C THR A 154 22.50 33.57 63.97
N GLU A 155 23.31 32.57 63.64
CA GLU A 155 24.56 32.31 64.36
C GLU A 155 25.59 33.43 64.14
N MET A 156 25.63 34.03 62.95
CA MET A 156 26.47 35.18 62.65
C MET A 156 26.05 36.40 63.47
N GLU A 157 24.75 36.70 63.56
CA GLU A 157 24.20 37.77 64.41
C GLU A 157 24.57 37.58 65.89
N LYS A 158 24.50 36.33 66.40
CA LYS A 158 24.94 36.01 67.77
C LYS A 158 26.44 36.22 67.98
N ALA A 159 27.26 35.79 67.01
CA ALA A 159 28.71 35.95 67.08
C ALA A 159 29.11 37.44 67.06
N GLU A 160 28.47 38.25 66.21
CA GLU A 160 28.66 39.70 66.17
C GLU A 160 28.26 40.37 67.50
N ALA A 161 27.12 39.99 68.08
CA ALA A 161 26.70 40.49 69.39
C ALA A 161 27.71 40.15 70.50
N ALA A 162 28.20 38.91 70.53
CA ALA A 162 29.19 38.47 71.50
C ALA A 162 30.55 39.18 71.36
N LEU A 163 30.99 39.47 70.11
CA LEU A 163 32.19 40.27 69.85
C LEU A 163 32.03 41.70 70.39
N LYS A 164 30.88 42.33 70.17
CA LYS A 164 30.57 43.68 70.64
C LYS A 164 30.60 43.78 72.18
N ASP A 165 30.04 42.78 72.86
CA ASP A 165 30.07 42.68 74.32
C ASP A 165 31.50 42.49 74.89
N MET A 166 32.41 41.90 74.11
CA MET A 166 33.82 41.76 74.50
C MET A 166 34.61 43.07 74.29
N GLU A 167 34.37 43.79 73.20
CA GLU A 167 34.96 45.13 72.96
C GLU A 167 34.53 46.13 74.05
N ASP A 168 33.23 46.19 74.38
CA ASP A 168 32.69 47.08 75.41
C ASP A 168 33.21 46.80 76.84
N LYS A 169 33.73 45.59 77.08
CA LYS A 169 34.37 45.22 78.35
C LYS A 169 35.87 45.54 78.38
N ASN A 170 36.53 45.53 77.23
CA ASN A 170 37.95 45.89 77.13
C ASN A 170 38.17 47.41 77.21
N ASP A 171 37.22 48.23 76.74
CA ASP A 171 37.27 49.70 76.85
C ASP A 171 36.95 50.24 78.27
N LYS A 172 36.51 49.39 79.20
CA LYS A 172 36.16 49.75 80.59
C LYS A 172 37.21 49.35 81.64
N ASN A 173 38.35 48.83 81.23
CA ASN A 173 39.49 48.47 82.08
C ASN A 173 40.71 49.32 81.75
#